data_AF-A0A3D5WI19-F1
#
_entry.id   AF-A0A3D5WI19-F1
#
_cell.length_a   1.000
_cell.length_b   1.000
_cell.length_c   1.000
_cell.angle_alpha   90.00
_cell.angle_beta   90.00
_cell.angle_gamma   90.00
#
_symmetry.space_group_name_H-M   'P 1'
#
loop_
_entity.id
_entity.type
_entity.pdbx_description
1 polymer ?
#
loop_
_entity_poly.entity_id
_entity_poly.type
_entity_poly.pdbx_seq_one_letter_code
_entity_poly.pdbx_strand_id
1 'polypeptide(L)'
;MIKTYAGIPYEEIVRRYADDITRLCVVWTQNEEAAKDCFQNTFLKLYMTKKSFREEEHIKAWLFKVARNECRDYHKQFWNRNVDIGYDPKQYEKQSVLQVDDPDTEQLVKALRSLSFKYREVLVLYYYEEYNTSEIAKLLNVSVNTVKSRLRRGKEKLADILKED
;
A
#
# COMPACT_ATOMS: atom_id res chain seq x y z
N MET A 1 13.67 18.26 21.20
CA MET A 1 13.29 17.02 21.92
C MET A 1 13.10 15.95 20.85
N ILE A 2 13.91 14.89 20.87
CA ILE A 2 13.81 13.79 19.89
C ILE A 2 12.52 13.02 20.20
N LYS A 3 11.64 12.85 19.21
CA LYS A 3 10.42 12.02 19.40
C LYS A 3 10.80 10.55 19.41
N THR A 4 10.27 9.82 20.38
CA THR A 4 10.53 8.38 20.55
C THR A 4 9.22 7.62 20.63
N TYR A 5 9.17 6.42 20.04
CA TYR A 5 8.02 5.51 20.08
C TYR A 5 8.51 4.12 20.48
N ALA A 6 7.93 3.54 21.53
CA ALA A 6 8.42 2.30 22.14
C ALA A 6 9.94 2.30 22.44
N GLY A 7 10.51 3.47 22.80
CA GLY A 7 11.94 3.64 23.05
C GLY A 7 12.81 3.82 21.80
N ILE A 8 12.23 3.74 20.59
CA ILE A 8 12.94 3.89 19.32
C ILE A 8 12.82 5.35 18.84
N PRO A 9 13.93 6.04 18.49
CA PRO A 9 13.88 7.38 17.90
C PRO A 9 13.10 7.40 16.58
N TYR A 10 12.42 8.52 16.31
CA TYR A 10 11.65 8.71 15.08
C TYR A 10 12.49 8.45 13.82
N GLU A 11 13.70 8.99 13.76
CA GLU A 11 14.60 8.87 12.60
C GLU A 11 15.01 7.41 12.36
N GLU A 12 15.13 6.62 13.42
CA GLU A 12 15.40 5.19 13.33
C GLU A 12 14.20 4.41 12.79
N ILE A 13 12.98 4.77 13.22
CA ILE A 13 11.74 4.18 12.68
C ILE A 13 11.62 4.51 11.18
N VAL A 14 11.86 5.76 10.79
CA VAL A 14 11.84 6.15 9.38
C VAL A 14 12.84 5.29 8.59
N ARG A 15 14.09 5.18 9.05
CA ARG A 15 15.10 4.36 8.36
C ARG A 15 14.71 2.89 8.21
N ARG A 16 14.13 2.29 9.25
CA ARG A 16 13.73 0.88 9.24
C ARG A 16 12.57 0.58 8.30
N TYR A 17 11.57 1.46 8.27
CA TYR A 17 10.32 1.21 7.55
C TYR A 17 10.18 1.99 6.24
N ALA A 18 11.16 2.82 5.88
CA ALA A 18 11.07 3.65 4.69
C ALA A 18 10.85 2.81 3.43
N ASP A 19 11.59 1.72 3.29
CA ASP A 19 11.53 0.86 2.12
C ASP A 19 10.18 0.12 2.03
N ASP A 20 9.71 -0.45 3.15
CA ASP A 20 8.39 -1.11 3.23
C ASP A 20 7.28 -0.15 2.84
N ILE A 21 7.24 1.03 3.47
CA ILE A 21 6.18 2.02 3.22
C ILE A 21 6.26 2.55 1.79
N THR A 22 7.46 2.78 1.24
CA THR A 22 7.62 3.21 -0.15
C THR A 22 7.04 2.18 -1.10
N ARG A 23 7.39 0.90 -0.93
CA ARG A 23 6.87 -0.20 -1.77
C ARG A 23 5.36 -0.31 -1.67
N LEU A 24 4.82 -0.31 -0.45
CA LEU A 24 3.38 -0.36 -0.23
C LEU A 24 2.67 0.80 -0.92
N CYS A 25 3.17 2.03 -0.75
CA CYS A 25 2.61 3.21 -1.39
C CYS A 25 2.65 3.10 -2.92
N VAL A 26 3.78 2.73 -3.50
CA VAL A 26 3.93 2.58 -4.96
C VAL A 26 2.97 1.53 -5.52
N VAL A 27 2.88 0.36 -4.89
CA VAL A 27 2.00 -0.72 -5.37
C VAL A 27 0.53 -0.35 -5.21
N TRP A 28 0.18 0.36 -4.14
CA TRP A 28 -1.20 0.74 -3.86
C TRP A 28 -1.68 1.95 -4.66
N THR A 29 -0.86 2.99 -4.88
CA THR A 29 -1.23 4.17 -5.67
C THR A 29 -1.09 3.94 -7.16
N GLN A 30 -0.11 3.12 -7.59
CA GLN A 30 0.31 2.96 -8.99
C GLN A 30 0.78 4.27 -9.65
N ASN A 31 1.11 5.27 -8.84
CA ASN A 31 1.56 6.58 -9.27
C ASN A 31 2.69 7.02 -8.33
N GLU A 32 3.84 7.35 -8.91
CA GLU A 32 5.06 7.63 -8.15
C GLU A 32 4.96 8.91 -7.31
N GLU A 33 4.37 9.97 -7.86
CA GLU A 33 4.16 11.24 -7.15
C GLU A 33 3.20 11.04 -5.98
N ALA A 34 2.06 10.39 -6.22
CA ALA A 34 1.11 10.04 -5.17
C ALA A 34 1.72 9.09 -4.13
N ALA A 35 2.62 8.19 -4.52
CA ALA A 35 3.32 7.32 -3.59
C ALA A 35 4.26 8.11 -2.67
N LYS A 36 5.02 9.08 -3.21
CA LYS A 36 5.86 10.00 -2.43
C LYS A 36 5.03 10.81 -1.43
N ASP A 37 3.87 11.32 -1.85
CA ASP A 37 2.96 12.06 -0.98
C ASP A 37 2.38 11.16 0.14
N CYS A 38 1.91 9.95 -0.20
CA CYS A 38 1.38 9.00 0.77
C CYS A 38 2.45 8.58 1.79
N PHE A 39 3.69 8.34 1.34
CA PHE A 39 4.85 8.06 2.19
C PHE A 39 5.10 9.22 3.17
N GLN A 40 5.20 10.45 2.65
CA GLN A 40 5.46 11.63 3.47
C GLN A 40 4.36 11.84 4.50
N ASN A 41 3.10 11.76 4.09
CA ASN A 41 1.96 11.89 4.98
C ASN A 41 1.94 10.80 6.06
N THR A 42 2.36 9.58 5.75
CA THR A 42 2.43 8.47 6.72
C THR A 42 3.40 8.79 7.84
N PHE A 43 4.63 9.18 7.50
CA PHE A 43 5.65 9.51 8.51
C PHE A 43 5.38 10.86 9.20
N LEU A 44 4.82 11.84 8.50
CA LEU A 44 4.35 13.08 9.12
C LEU A 44 3.25 12.80 10.16
N LYS A 45 2.30 11.92 9.86
CA LYS A 45 1.28 11.48 10.82
C LYS A 45 1.90 10.74 12.00
N LEU A 46 2.93 9.91 11.79
CA LEU A 46 3.68 9.32 12.89
C LEU A 46 4.25 10.43 13.76
N TYR A 47 4.97 11.38 13.17
CA TYR A 47 5.59 12.48 13.88
C TYR A 47 4.56 13.32 14.64
N MET A 48 3.37 13.57 14.09
CA MET A 48 2.34 14.38 14.74
C MET A 48 1.49 13.62 15.76
N THR A 49 1.49 12.28 15.74
CA THR A 49 0.63 11.47 16.61
C THR A 49 0.97 11.65 18.09
N LYS A 50 -0.06 11.55 18.94
CA LYS A 50 0.06 11.42 20.40
C LYS A 50 -0.11 9.97 20.86
N LYS A 51 -0.27 9.03 19.92
CA LYS A 51 -0.45 7.61 20.22
C LYS A 51 0.83 7.05 20.85
N SER A 52 0.66 6.31 21.94
CA SER A 52 1.73 5.49 22.52
C SER A 52 1.75 4.12 21.87
N PHE A 53 2.96 3.59 21.69
CA PHE A 53 3.20 2.25 21.16
C PHE A 53 3.92 1.44 22.24
N ARG A 54 3.49 0.19 22.43
CA ARG A 54 4.08 -0.69 23.44
C ARG A 54 5.36 -1.37 22.94
N GLU A 55 5.39 -1.68 21.65
CA GLU A 55 6.46 -2.43 21.01
C GLU A 55 6.55 -2.04 19.53
N GLU A 56 7.63 -2.47 18.89
CA GLU A 56 7.93 -2.16 17.50
C GLU A 56 6.89 -2.69 16.52
N GLU A 57 6.34 -3.89 16.74
CA GLU A 57 5.30 -4.46 15.87
C GLU A 57 4.02 -3.60 15.86
N HIS A 58 3.69 -2.96 16.98
CA HIS A 58 2.57 -2.02 17.02
C HIS A 58 2.82 -0.75 16.19
N ILE A 59 4.09 -0.33 16.05
CA ILE A 59 4.49 0.78 15.19
C ILE A 59 4.35 0.36 13.72
N LYS A 60 4.90 -0.81 13.36
CA LYS A 60 4.80 -1.38 12.00
C LYS A 60 3.35 -1.49 11.54
N ALA A 61 2.51 -2.18 12.33
CA ALA A 61 1.09 -2.35 12.00
C ALA A 61 0.34 -1.02 11.87
N TRP A 62 0.71 -0.01 12.67
CA TRP A 62 0.11 1.32 12.59
C TRP A 62 0.56 2.09 11.34
N LEU A 63 1.85 2.06 11.01
CA LEU A 63 2.39 2.68 9.79
C LEU A 63 1.71 2.09 8.56
N PHE A 64 1.59 0.76 8.49
CA PHE A 64 0.98 0.07 7.35
C PHE A 64 -0.50 0.45 7.20
N LYS A 65 -1.21 0.53 8.33
CA LYS A 65 -2.60 0.99 8.35
C LYS A 65 -2.73 2.43 7.88
N VAL A 66 -1.83 3.33 8.28
CA VAL A 66 -1.84 4.74 7.87
C VAL A 66 -1.52 4.85 6.38
N ALA A 67 -0.43 4.25 5.91
CA ALA A 67 -0.05 4.24 4.49
C ALA A 67 -1.18 3.74 3.60
N ARG A 68 -1.86 2.66 4.02
CA ARG A 68 -3.03 2.13 3.32
C ARG A 68 -4.15 3.16 3.24
N ASN A 69 -4.44 3.85 4.35
CA ASN A 69 -5.50 4.85 4.37
C ASN A 69 -5.16 6.02 3.44
N GLU A 70 -3.91 6.51 3.43
CA GLU A 70 -3.46 7.55 2.49
C GLU A 70 -3.68 7.10 1.04
N CYS A 71 -3.20 5.91 0.68
CA CYS A 71 -3.31 5.40 -0.69
C CYS A 71 -4.75 5.17 -1.11
N ARG A 72 -5.60 4.66 -0.20
CA ARG A 72 -7.02 4.46 -0.47
C ARG A 72 -7.74 5.81 -0.64
N ASP A 73 -7.40 6.79 0.17
CA ASP A 73 -8.04 8.10 0.13
C ASP A 73 -7.61 8.90 -1.12
N TYR A 74 -6.37 8.73 -1.60
CA TYR A 74 -5.95 9.16 -2.94
C TYR A 74 -6.87 8.60 -4.04
N HIS A 75 -7.10 7.28 -4.05
CA HIS A 75 -8.01 6.67 -5.02
C HIS A 75 -9.44 7.22 -4.91
N LYS A 76 -9.98 7.39 -3.69
CA LYS A 76 -11.31 7.99 -3.51
C LYS A 76 -11.40 9.41 -4.07
N GLN A 77 -10.37 10.22 -3.85
CA GLN A 77 -10.33 11.59 -4.37
C GLN A 77 -10.24 11.60 -5.90
N PHE A 78 -9.48 10.67 -6.50
CA PHE A 78 -9.43 10.48 -7.94
C PHE A 78 -10.83 10.13 -8.51
N TRP A 79 -11.52 9.15 -7.90
CA TRP A 79 -12.88 8.77 -8.32
C TRP A 79 -13.91 9.89 -8.11
N ASN A 80 -13.77 10.72 -7.07
CA ASN A 80 -14.66 11.84 -6.80
C ASN A 80 -14.35 13.09 -7.67
N ARG A 81 -13.10 13.29 -8.09
CA ARG A 81 -12.69 14.39 -9.00
C ARG A 81 -13.06 14.15 -10.47
N ASN A 82 -13.50 12.94 -10.82
CA ASN A 82 -14.15 12.65 -12.10
C ASN A 82 -15.56 13.26 -12.21
N VAL A 83 -16.02 14.00 -11.19
CA VAL A 83 -17.16 14.89 -11.28
C VAL A 83 -16.62 16.32 -11.49
N ASP A 84 -16.53 16.71 -12.77
CA ASP A 84 -16.51 18.10 -13.25
C ASP A 84 -15.24 18.97 -13.03
N ILE A 85 -14.05 18.47 -13.44
CA ILE A 85 -12.88 19.34 -13.67
C ILE A 85 -11.98 18.84 -14.81
N GLY A 86 -12.50 18.69 -16.03
CA GLY A 86 -11.68 18.52 -17.26
C GLY A 86 -10.53 17.49 -17.18
N TYR A 87 -10.69 16.47 -16.34
CA TYR A 87 -9.64 15.54 -15.97
C TYR A 87 -9.71 14.33 -16.89
N ASP A 88 -8.65 14.10 -17.69
CA ASP A 88 -8.54 12.90 -18.53
C ASP A 88 -7.78 11.80 -17.77
N PRO A 89 -8.45 10.72 -17.32
CA PRO A 89 -7.81 9.61 -16.63
C PRO A 89 -6.70 8.95 -17.45
N LYS A 90 -6.73 9.07 -18.79
CA LYS A 90 -5.74 8.47 -19.70
C LYS A 90 -4.38 9.19 -19.68
N GLN A 91 -4.30 10.43 -19.18
CA GLN A 91 -3.02 11.15 -19.10
C GLN A 91 -2.13 10.61 -17.97
N TYR A 92 -2.71 10.11 -16.87
CA TYR A 92 -1.94 9.62 -15.72
C TYR A 92 -1.55 8.14 -15.79
N GLU A 93 -2.18 7.34 -16.66
CA GLU A 93 -1.73 5.97 -16.94
C GLU A 93 -0.28 5.93 -17.47
N LYS A 94 0.18 7.02 -18.12
CA LYS A 94 1.52 7.11 -18.72
C LYS A 94 2.67 7.42 -17.76
N GLN A 95 2.41 7.76 -16.49
CA GLN A 95 3.45 8.30 -15.59
C GLN A 95 4.03 7.28 -14.59
N SER A 96 3.78 5.98 -14.78
CA SER A 96 4.16 4.92 -13.83
C SER A 96 5.53 4.29 -14.15
N VAL A 97 6.61 5.04 -13.92
CA VAL A 97 7.99 4.68 -14.29
C VAL A 97 8.69 3.83 -13.24
N LEU A 98 8.04 2.76 -12.74
CA LEU A 98 8.85 1.65 -12.20
C LEU A 98 9.43 0.92 -13.40
N GLN A 99 10.60 1.36 -13.86
CA GLN A 99 11.44 0.53 -14.72
C GLN A 99 11.90 -0.63 -13.86
N VAL A 100 11.38 -1.80 -14.19
CA VAL A 100 11.80 -3.06 -13.60
C VAL A 100 12.69 -3.72 -14.64
N ASP A 101 13.97 -3.87 -14.32
CA ASP A 101 14.97 -4.42 -15.25
C ASP A 101 14.77 -5.94 -15.51
N ASP A 102 13.90 -6.58 -14.73
CA ASP A 102 13.53 -7.98 -14.85
C ASP A 102 12.15 -8.14 -15.55
N PRO A 103 12.08 -8.78 -16.73
CA PRO A 103 10.85 -8.93 -17.51
C PRO A 103 9.71 -9.65 -16.76
N ASP A 104 10.05 -10.68 -15.98
CA ASP A 104 9.07 -11.46 -15.21
C ASP A 104 8.45 -10.60 -14.09
N THR A 105 9.28 -9.79 -13.42
CA THR A 105 8.83 -8.84 -12.40
C THR A 105 8.02 -7.70 -13.03
N GLU A 106 8.37 -7.23 -14.23
CA GLU A 106 7.58 -6.21 -14.94
C GLU A 106 6.16 -6.72 -15.25
N GLN A 107 6.06 -7.96 -15.73
CA GLN A 107 4.77 -8.60 -16.03
C GLN A 107 3.93 -8.78 -14.77
N LEU A 108 4.53 -9.25 -13.67
CA LEU A 108 3.85 -9.37 -12.38
C LEU A 108 3.36 -8.01 -11.88
N VAL A 109 4.17 -6.96 -11.99
CA VAL A 109 3.78 -5.60 -11.59
C VAL A 109 2.62 -5.11 -12.44
N LYS A 110 2.63 -5.31 -13.77
CA LYS A 110 1.50 -5.00 -14.67
C LYS A 110 0.24 -5.76 -14.29
N ALA A 111 0.36 -7.06 -14.00
CA ALA A 111 -0.78 -7.89 -13.59
C ALA A 111 -1.35 -7.44 -12.23
N LEU A 112 -0.51 -7.10 -11.26
CA LEU A 112 -0.96 -6.52 -9.99
C LEU A 112 -1.67 -5.18 -10.21
N ARG A 113 -1.19 -4.36 -11.15
CA ARG A 113 -1.77 -3.05 -11.49
C ARG A 113 -3.19 -3.14 -12.06
N SER A 114 -3.54 -4.19 -12.81
CA SER A 114 -4.90 -4.36 -13.34
C SER A 114 -5.91 -4.87 -12.30
N LEU A 115 -5.45 -5.37 -11.14
CA LEU A 115 -6.34 -5.76 -10.04
C LEU A 115 -6.97 -4.55 -9.35
N SER A 116 -8.25 -4.67 -8.96
CA SER A 116 -8.85 -3.71 -8.03
C SER A 116 -8.11 -3.66 -6.68
N PHE A 117 -8.01 -2.47 -6.08
CA PHE A 117 -7.28 -2.23 -4.82
C PHE A 117 -7.50 -3.28 -3.73
N LYS A 118 -8.76 -3.72 -3.51
CA LYS A 118 -9.12 -4.70 -2.47
C LYS A 118 -8.47 -6.09 -2.62
N TYR A 119 -8.04 -6.46 -3.83
CA TYR A 119 -7.33 -7.73 -4.08
C TYR A 119 -5.82 -7.51 -3.96
N ARG A 120 -5.31 -6.44 -4.56
CA ARG A 120 -3.90 -6.07 -4.48
C ARG A 120 -3.46 -5.87 -3.03
N GLU A 121 -4.26 -5.19 -2.21
CA GLU A 121 -3.93 -4.89 -0.81
C GLU A 121 -3.67 -6.18 0.00
N VAL A 122 -4.47 -7.23 -0.19
CA VAL A 122 -4.29 -8.48 0.57
C VAL A 122 -3.14 -9.32 0.03
N LEU A 123 -2.88 -9.29 -1.28
CA LEU A 123 -1.81 -10.06 -1.89
C LEU A 123 -0.44 -9.55 -1.45
N VAL A 124 -0.24 -8.23 -1.47
CA VAL A 124 1.01 -7.60 -1.04
C VAL A 124 1.26 -7.85 0.44
N LEU A 125 0.24 -7.63 1.29
CA LEU A 125 0.37 -7.88 2.73
C LEU A 125 0.71 -9.35 3.04
N TYR A 126 0.17 -10.30 2.28
CA TYR A 126 0.37 -11.73 2.55
C TYR A 126 1.70 -12.26 2.01
N TYR A 127 2.02 -11.96 0.74
CA TYR A 127 3.17 -12.56 0.06
C TYR A 127 4.45 -11.75 0.20
N TYR A 128 4.34 -10.44 0.39
CA TYR A 128 5.50 -9.56 0.44
C TYR A 128 5.83 -9.12 1.86
N GLU A 129 4.81 -8.75 2.63
CA GLU A 129 4.99 -8.33 4.03
C GLU A 129 4.88 -9.49 5.03
N GLU A 130 4.63 -10.71 4.54
CA GLU A 130 4.52 -11.95 5.31
C GLU A 130 3.46 -11.97 6.43
N TYR A 131 2.45 -11.09 6.35
CA TYR A 131 1.35 -11.08 7.30
C TYR A 131 0.45 -12.31 7.09
N ASN A 132 0.07 -12.97 8.19
CA ASN A 132 -0.91 -14.05 8.11
C ASN A 132 -2.34 -13.50 7.97
N THR A 133 -3.27 -14.38 7.56
CA THR A 133 -4.67 -13.96 7.28
C THR A 133 -5.39 -13.34 8.49
N SER A 134 -5.00 -13.67 9.72
CA SER A 134 -5.55 -13.10 10.95
C SER A 134 -5.04 -11.68 11.20
N GLU A 135 -3.75 -11.45 10.98
CA GLU A 135 -3.14 -10.13 11.11
C GLU A 135 -3.65 -9.17 10.05
N ILE A 136 -3.75 -9.62 8.79
CA ILE A 136 -4.35 -8.84 7.70
C ILE A 136 -5.80 -8.48 8.05
N ALA A 137 -6.59 -9.42 8.59
CA ALA A 137 -7.97 -9.17 8.98
C ALA A 137 -8.07 -8.05 10.03
N LYS A 138 -7.20 -8.08 11.05
CA LYS A 138 -7.10 -7.03 12.08
C LYS A 138 -6.66 -5.70 11.50
N LEU A 139 -5.64 -5.69 10.64
CA LEU A 139 -5.08 -4.49 10.02
C LEU A 139 -6.13 -3.79 9.13
N LEU A 140 -6.82 -4.57 8.29
CA LEU A 140 -7.82 -4.08 7.35
C LEU A 140 -9.21 -3.87 7.98
N ASN A 141 -9.41 -4.32 9.22
CA ASN A 141 -10.70 -4.33 9.91
C ASN A 141 -11.81 -5.06 9.11
N VAL A 142 -11.53 -6.31 8.71
CA VAL A 142 -12.46 -7.19 7.99
C VAL A 142 -12.41 -8.60 8.58
N SER A 143 -13.34 -9.49 8.21
CA SER A 143 -13.28 -10.89 8.68
C SER A 143 -12.14 -11.66 8.02
N VAL A 144 -11.57 -12.64 8.74
CA VAL A 144 -10.56 -13.57 8.19
C VAL A 144 -11.07 -14.27 6.92
N ASN A 145 -12.35 -14.62 6.87
CA ASN A 145 -12.98 -15.19 5.67
C ASN A 145 -12.98 -14.22 4.49
N THR A 146 -13.16 -12.92 4.74
CA THR A 146 -13.04 -11.88 3.71
C THR A 146 -11.61 -11.82 3.16
N VAL A 147 -10.60 -11.88 4.03
CA VAL A 147 -9.18 -11.92 3.59
C VAL A 147 -8.92 -13.15 2.73
N LYS A 148 -9.30 -14.35 3.19
CA LYS A 148 -9.14 -15.60 2.45
C LYS A 148 -9.83 -15.55 1.07
N SER A 149 -11.06 -15.04 1.03
CA SER A 149 -11.82 -14.88 -0.22
C SER A 149 -11.15 -13.89 -1.18
N ARG A 150 -10.66 -12.75 -0.68
CA ARG A 150 -9.93 -11.77 -1.49
C ARG A 150 -8.59 -12.31 -2.00
N LEU A 151 -7.85 -13.06 -1.18
CA LEU A 151 -6.61 -13.71 -1.59
C LEU A 151 -6.87 -14.75 -2.69
N ARG A 152 -7.88 -15.59 -2.53
CA ARG A 152 -8.27 -16.59 -3.54
C ARG A 152 -8.63 -15.91 -4.87
N ARG A 153 -9.58 -14.97 -4.84
CA ARG A 153 -10.02 -14.25 -6.04
C ARG A 153 -8.93 -13.40 -6.66
N GLY A 154 -8.06 -12.81 -5.85
CA GLY A 154 -6.90 -12.05 -6.33
C GLY A 154 -5.93 -12.94 -7.08
N LYS A 155 -5.64 -14.13 -6.56
CA LYS A 155 -4.80 -15.13 -7.24
C LYS A 155 -5.41 -15.67 -8.52
N GLU A 156 -6.70 -15.99 -8.50
CA GLU A 156 -7.43 -16.42 -9.70
C GLU A 156 -7.29 -15.35 -10.80
N LYS A 157 -7.55 -14.08 -10.46
CA LYS A 157 -7.40 -12.97 -11.41
C LYS A 157 -5.98 -12.79 -11.93
N LEU A 158 -4.97 -12.88 -11.06
CA LEU A 158 -3.57 -12.82 -11.49
C LEU A 158 -3.25 -13.95 -12.47
N ALA A 159 -3.69 -15.17 -12.17
CA ALA A 159 -3.45 -16.31 -13.02
C ALA A 159 -4.14 -16.17 -14.39
N ASP A 160 -5.34 -15.59 -14.43
CA ASP A 160 -6.03 -15.32 -15.70
C ASP A 160 -5.27 -14.29 -16.53
N ILE A 161 -4.82 -13.18 -15.93
CA ILE A 161 -4.04 -12.14 -16.61
C ILE A 161 -2.72 -12.70 -17.14
N LEU A 162 -2.00 -13.48 -16.34
CA LEU A 162 -0.69 -14.03 -16.71
C LEU A 162 -0.77 -15.21 -17.71
N LYS A 163 -1.97 -15.73 -18.01
CA LYS A 163 -2.19 -16.77 -19.04
C LYS A 163 -2.61 -16.20 -20.39
N GLU A 164 -3.08 -14.95 -20.41
CA GLU A 164 -3.52 -14.26 -21.63
C GLU A 164 -2.35 -13.55 -22.37
N ASP A 165 -1.17 -13.49 -21.74
CA ASP A 165 0.12 -13.10 -22.33
C ASP A 165 0.94 -14.33 -22.76
#